data_AF-A0AAX0KT66-F1
#
_entry.id   AF-A0AAX0KT66-F1
#
_cell.length_a   1.000
_cell.length_b   1.000
_cell.length_c   1.000
_cell.angle_alpha   90.00
_cell.angle_beta   90.00
_cell.angle_gamma   90.00
#
_symmetry.space_group_name_H-M   'P 1'
#
loop_
_entity.id
_entity.type
_entity.pdbx_description
1 polymer ?
#
loop_
_entity_poly.entity_id
_entity_poly.type
_entity_poly.pdbx_seq_one_letter_code
_entity_poly.pdbx_strand_id
1 'polypeptide(L)'
;MRLDPKSRKAARFISSLQNKIQKALISSGKSQQEVATILGVDRSVVNRRLKGSANLTARSIAEFAYALDKDVTIEFVDKEKPHNANWVSANETLVTVQSEPRSGAKGTIDPKAKYQLESIAS
;
A
#
# COMPACT_ATOMS: atom_id res chain seq x y z
N MET A 1 24.20 0.18 8.53
CA MET A 1 23.68 -0.02 7.15
C MET A 1 22.37 0.75 7.00
N ARG A 2 22.26 1.66 6.02
CA ARG A 2 21.06 2.50 5.84
C ARG A 2 20.05 1.73 4.98
N LEU A 3 19.00 1.19 5.61
CA LEU A 3 17.91 0.51 4.89
C LEU A 3 17.13 1.52 4.04
N ASP A 4 16.77 1.13 2.82
CA ASP A 4 15.92 1.96 1.97
C ASP A 4 14.52 2.17 2.60
N PRO A 5 13.81 3.27 2.28
CA PRO A 5 12.52 3.57 2.89
C PRO A 5 11.46 2.47 2.71
N LYS A 6 11.47 1.76 1.56
CA LYS A 6 10.52 0.68 1.26
C LYS A 6 10.78 -0.53 2.17
N SER A 7 12.02 -1.00 2.24
CA SER A 7 12.42 -2.11 3.11
C SER A 7 12.20 -1.80 4.58
N ARG A 8 12.43 -0.55 5.01
CA ARG A 8 12.14 -0.13 6.38
C ARG A 8 10.64 -0.21 6.70
N LYS A 9 9.78 0.24 5.79
CA LYS A 9 8.32 0.16 5.98
C LYS A 9 7.85 -1.28 6.03
N ALA A 10 8.35 -2.14 5.13
CA ALA A 10 8.05 -3.56 5.13
C ALA A 10 8.51 -4.26 6.43
N ALA A 11 9.74 -4.01 6.86
CA ALA A 11 10.27 -4.58 8.10
C ALA A 11 9.42 -4.18 9.32
N ARG A 12 9.03 -2.91 9.43
CA ARG A 12 8.14 -2.44 10.52
C ARG A 12 6.79 -3.14 10.51
N PHE A 13 6.19 -3.33 9.34
CA PHE A 13 4.93 -4.05 9.21
C PHE A 13 5.07 -5.51 9.64
N ILE A 14 6.09 -6.20 9.16
CA ILE A 14 6.37 -7.60 9.51
C ILE A 14 6.61 -7.75 11.03
N SER A 15 7.41 -6.87 11.63
CA SER A 15 7.63 -6.89 13.08
C SER A 15 6.35 -6.61 13.88
N SER A 16 5.53 -5.66 13.45
CA SER A 16 4.23 -5.38 14.09
C SER A 16 3.32 -6.60 14.05
N LEU A 17 3.25 -7.26 12.90
CA LEU A 17 2.47 -8.48 12.70
C LEU A 17 2.96 -9.64 13.58
N GLN A 18 4.27 -9.86 13.65
CA GLN A 18 4.87 -10.88 14.53
C GLN A 18 4.51 -10.64 16.00
N ASN A 19 4.62 -9.39 16.45
CA ASN A 19 4.23 -9.01 17.80
C ASN A 19 2.75 -9.29 18.07
N LYS A 20 1.86 -9.06 17.09
CA LYS A 20 0.43 -9.40 17.22
C LYS A 20 0.22 -10.91 17.36
N ILE A 21 0.89 -11.73 16.55
CA ILE A 21 0.79 -13.20 16.63
C ILE A 21 1.32 -13.69 17.99
N GLN A 22 2.46 -13.18 18.46
CA GLN A 22 3.01 -13.55 19.76
C GLN A 22 2.07 -13.17 20.91
N LYS A 23 1.48 -11.97 20.88
CA LYS A 23 0.48 -11.55 21.87
C LYS A 23 -0.76 -12.44 21.83
N ALA A 24 -1.24 -12.77 20.64
CA ALA A 24 -2.36 -13.69 20.46
C ALA A 24 -2.05 -15.07 21.06
N LEU A 25 -0.86 -15.61 20.81
CA LEU A 25 -0.39 -16.86 21.41
C LEU A 25 -0.40 -16.80 22.94
N ILE A 26 0.19 -15.77 23.53
CA ILE A 26 0.21 -15.58 25.00
C ILE A 26 -1.22 -15.51 25.54
N SER A 27 -2.09 -14.72 24.90
CA SER A 27 -3.49 -14.57 25.33
C SER A 27 -4.32 -15.84 25.19
N SER A 28 -3.94 -16.74 24.26
CA SER A 28 -4.64 -18.01 24.05
C SER A 28 -4.34 -19.05 25.13
N GLY A 29 -3.25 -18.88 25.90
CA GLY A 29 -2.76 -19.88 26.85
C GLY A 29 -2.13 -21.12 26.20
N LYS A 30 -2.15 -21.23 24.86
CA LYS A 30 -1.56 -22.37 24.13
C LYS A 30 -0.05 -22.29 24.10
N SER A 31 0.60 -23.44 24.23
CA SER A 31 2.02 -23.60 23.96
C SER A 31 2.32 -23.62 22.45
N GLN A 32 3.57 -23.36 22.09
CA GLN A 32 4.03 -23.52 20.70
C GLN A 32 3.89 -24.96 20.19
N GLN A 33 3.93 -25.96 21.08
CA GLN A 33 3.78 -27.36 20.71
C GLN A 33 2.32 -27.66 20.34
N GLU A 34 1.35 -27.15 21.10
CA GLU A 34 -0.07 -27.32 20.77
C GLU A 34 -0.42 -26.66 19.44
N VAL A 35 0.08 -25.45 19.20
CA VAL A 35 -0.09 -24.78 17.90
C VAL A 35 0.55 -25.60 16.78
N ALA A 36 1.75 -26.14 17.00
CA ALA A 36 2.42 -26.99 16.01
C ALA A 36 1.58 -28.25 15.69
N THR A 37 0.99 -28.88 16.70
CA THR A 37 0.08 -30.03 16.55
C THR A 37 -1.17 -29.66 15.75
N ILE A 38 -1.81 -28.53 16.05
CA ILE A 38 -3.00 -28.05 15.31
C ILE A 38 -2.66 -27.79 13.83
N LEU A 39 -1.48 -27.24 13.58
CA LEU A 39 -1.02 -26.91 12.23
C LEU A 39 -0.42 -28.09 11.46
N GLY A 40 -0.18 -29.24 12.11
CA GLY A 40 0.48 -30.39 11.50
C GLY A 40 1.92 -30.12 11.08
N VAL A 41 2.65 -29.29 11.84
CA VAL A 41 4.06 -28.92 11.55
C VAL A 41 4.95 -29.15 12.75
N ASP A 42 6.27 -29.12 12.54
CA ASP A 42 7.22 -29.17 13.65
C ASP A 42 7.19 -27.89 14.50
N ARG A 43 7.38 -28.05 15.82
CA ARG A 43 7.54 -26.92 16.75
C ARG A 43 8.66 -25.97 16.33
N SER A 44 9.71 -26.48 15.70
CA SER A 44 10.82 -25.67 15.18
C SER A 44 10.37 -24.69 14.08
N VAL A 45 9.38 -25.08 13.26
CA VAL A 45 8.78 -24.22 12.23
C VAL A 45 8.01 -23.08 12.90
N VAL A 46 7.18 -23.39 13.90
CA VAL A 46 6.44 -22.40 14.68
C VAL A 46 7.40 -21.41 15.35
N ASN A 47 8.44 -21.91 16.03
CA ASN A 47 9.43 -21.07 16.70
C ASN A 47 10.19 -20.14 15.73
N ARG A 48 10.61 -20.63 14.56
CA ARG A 48 11.27 -19.81 13.53
C ARG A 48 10.36 -18.70 12.98
N ARG A 49 9.08 -19.03 12.74
CA ARG A 49 8.07 -18.06 12.29
C ARG A 49 7.84 -16.97 13.36
N LEU A 50 7.78 -17.35 14.64
CA LEU A 50 7.59 -16.42 15.76
C LEU A 50 8.82 -15.54 16.03
N LYS A 51 10.05 -16.08 15.91
CA LYS A 51 11.30 -15.33 16.07
C LYS A 51 11.66 -14.43 14.89
N GLY A 52 10.92 -14.54 13.78
CA GLY A 52 11.16 -13.77 12.56
C GLY A 52 12.40 -14.18 11.78
N SER A 53 12.94 -15.36 12.06
CA SER A 53 14.01 -15.97 11.23
C SER A 53 13.45 -16.69 9.99
N ALA A 54 12.13 -16.82 9.87
CA ALA A 54 11.45 -17.30 8.69
C ALA A 54 10.54 -16.22 8.10
N ASN A 55 10.43 -16.19 6.77
CA ASN A 55 9.46 -15.35 6.07
C ASN A 55 8.04 -15.81 6.41
N LEU A 56 7.26 -14.91 7.02
CA LEU A 56 5.82 -15.11 7.20
C LEU A 56 5.10 -14.81 5.88
N THR A 57 4.27 -15.73 5.43
CA THR A 57 3.38 -15.57 4.29
C THR A 57 1.95 -15.30 4.77
N ALA A 58 1.11 -14.76 3.89
CA ALA A 58 -0.33 -14.63 4.14
C ALA A 58 -0.96 -15.96 4.61
N ARG A 59 -0.57 -17.09 3.98
CA ARG A 59 -0.98 -18.43 4.39
C ARG A 59 -0.60 -18.74 5.83
N SER A 60 0.67 -18.55 6.20
CA SER A 60 1.12 -18.85 7.57
C SER A 60 0.42 -17.98 8.63
N ILE A 61 0.03 -16.76 8.27
CA ILE A 61 -0.69 -15.86 9.17
C ILE A 61 -2.11 -16.38 9.39
N ALA A 62 -2.79 -16.79 8.33
CA ALA A 62 -4.12 -17.39 8.41
C ALA A 62 -4.10 -18.71 9.20
N GLU A 63 -3.09 -19.56 9.01
CA GLU A 63 -2.86 -20.77 9.81
C GLU A 63 -2.76 -20.44 11.31
N PHE A 64 -1.93 -19.45 11.68
CA PHE A 64 -1.82 -19.02 13.08
C PHE A 64 -3.14 -18.52 13.64
N ALA A 65 -3.91 -17.76 12.86
CA ALA A 65 -5.20 -17.26 13.30
C ALA A 65 -6.18 -18.40 13.58
N TYR A 66 -6.27 -19.38 12.66
CA TYR A 66 -7.04 -20.60 12.86
C TYR A 66 -6.61 -21.35 14.13
N ALA A 67 -5.31 -21.57 14.34
CA ALA A 67 -4.81 -22.30 15.51
C ALA A 67 -5.03 -21.57 16.85
N LEU A 68 -5.30 -20.27 16.81
CA LEU A 68 -5.48 -19.41 17.98
C LEU A 68 -6.95 -19.00 18.21
N ASP A 69 -7.90 -19.57 17.47
CA ASP A 69 -9.31 -19.16 17.45
C ASP A 69 -9.46 -17.64 17.24
N LYS A 70 -8.82 -17.14 16.18
CA LYS A 70 -8.88 -15.73 15.76
C LYS A 70 -9.17 -15.63 14.27
N ASP A 71 -9.73 -14.50 13.89
CA ASP A 71 -9.82 -14.05 12.51
C ASP A 71 -8.74 -13.00 12.18
N VAL A 72 -8.46 -12.82 10.89
CA VAL A 72 -7.50 -11.84 10.37
C VAL A 72 -8.20 -10.85 9.47
N THR A 73 -8.08 -9.57 9.81
CA THR A 73 -8.51 -8.46 8.96
C THR A 73 -7.29 -7.62 8.55
N ILE A 74 -7.25 -7.21 7.29
CA ILE A 74 -6.22 -6.30 6.77
C ILE A 74 -6.91 -5.08 6.18
N GLU A 75 -6.50 -3.91 6.63
CA GLU A 75 -7.01 -2.62 6.16
C GLU A 75 -5.84 -1.76 5.68
N PHE A 76 -6.05 -1.04 4.59
CA PHE A 76 -5.11 -0.04 4.09
C PHE A 76 -5.55 1.33 4.60
N VAL A 77 -4.65 2.01 5.31
CA VAL A 77 -4.88 3.36 5.83
C VAL A 77 -4.00 4.36 5.12
N ASP A 78 -4.48 5.60 5.04
CA ASP A 78 -3.71 6.71 4.49
C ASP A 78 -2.42 6.91 5.28
N LYS A 79 -1.35 7.29 4.56
CA LYS A 79 -0.10 7.64 5.23
C LYS A 79 -0.27 9.01 5.87
N GLU A 80 -0.09 9.08 7.18
CA GLU A 80 0.02 10.38 7.88
C GLU A 80 1.13 11.21 7.22
N LYS A 81 0.75 12.38 6.70
CA LYS A 81 1.72 13.39 6.27
C LYS A 81 2.38 13.91 7.55
N PRO A 82 3.71 13.86 7.69
CA PRO A 82 4.35 14.37 8.88
C PRO A 82 4.01 15.86 9.03
N HIS A 83 3.40 16.23 10.16
CA HIS A 83 2.95 17.60 10.47
C HIS A 83 4.08 18.63 10.47
N ASN A 84 5.34 18.20 10.43
CA ASN A 84 6.53 19.04 10.57
C ASN A 84 7.45 19.00 9.33
N ALA A 85 6.86 18.84 8.14
CA ALA A 85 7.59 18.93 6.89
C ALA A 85 6.96 20.04 6.03
N ASN A 86 7.78 20.99 5.58
CA ASN A 86 7.37 22.01 4.63
C ASN A 86 7.09 21.35 3.28
N TRP A 87 5.84 20.98 3.05
CA TRP A 87 5.38 20.55 1.74
C TRP A 87 4.83 21.77 1.00
N VAL A 88 5.44 22.12 -0.13
CA VAL A 88 4.75 22.92 -1.15
C VAL A 88 3.64 22.04 -1.69
N SER A 89 2.40 22.28 -1.24
CA SER A 89 1.25 21.76 -1.96
C SER A 89 1.24 22.49 -3.29
N ALA A 90 1.54 21.78 -4.37
CA ALA A 90 1.12 22.22 -5.70
C ALA A 90 -0.40 22.22 -5.64
N ASN A 91 -0.98 23.38 -5.31
CA ASN A 91 -2.39 23.60 -5.54
C ASN A 91 -2.57 23.36 -7.04
N GLU A 92 -3.32 22.33 -7.41
CA GLU A 92 -3.92 22.27 -8.74
C GLU A 92 -4.81 23.49 -8.85
N THR A 93 -4.24 24.61 -9.29
CA THR A 93 -5.01 25.69 -9.85
C THR A 93 -5.63 25.11 -11.11
N LEU A 94 -6.83 24.55 -10.96
CA LEU A 94 -7.74 24.32 -12.06
C LEU A 94 -7.95 25.70 -12.70
N VAL A 95 -7.18 25.99 -13.74
CA VAL A 95 -7.39 27.14 -14.59
C VAL A 95 -8.73 26.89 -15.28
N THR A 96 -9.80 27.42 -14.67
CA THR A 96 -11.09 27.50 -15.34
C THR A 96 -10.91 28.53 -16.44
N VAL A 97 -10.66 28.04 -17.66
CA VAL A 97 -10.70 28.86 -18.87
C VAL A 97 -12.15 29.32 -19.01
N GLN A 98 -12.45 30.51 -18.47
CA GLN A 98 -13.72 31.17 -18.73
C GLN A 98 -13.78 31.45 -20.22
N SER A 99 -14.68 30.77 -20.93
CA SER A 99 -15.06 31.16 -22.27
C SER A 99 -15.85 32.46 -22.15
N GLU A 100 -15.26 33.56 -22.59
CA GLU A 100 -15.98 34.83 -22.71
C GLU A 100 -17.20 34.64 -23.63
N PRO A 101 -18.36 35.27 -23.32
CA PRO A 101 -19.47 35.31 -24.24
C PRO A 101 -19.07 36.18 -25.44
N ARG A 102 -18.95 35.56 -26.63
CA ARG A 102 -18.77 36.27 -27.90
C ARG A 102 -19.97 37.17 -28.18
N SER A 103 -19.88 38.43 -27.77
CA SER A 103 -20.71 39.52 -28.26
C SER A 103 -20.06 40.10 -29.52
N GLY A 104 -20.81 40.15 -30.62
CA GLY A 104 -20.50 40.98 -31.80
C GLY A 104 -19.85 40.28 -33.00
N ALA A 105 -20.57 39.41 -33.70
CA ALA A 105 -20.20 39.02 -35.05
C ALA A 105 -20.51 40.14 -36.06
N LYS A 106 -19.48 40.91 -36.45
CA LYS A 106 -19.42 41.55 -37.78
C LYS A 106 -18.00 41.43 -38.30
N GLY A 107 -17.78 40.39 -39.08
CA GLY A 107 -16.54 40.17 -39.81
C GLY A 107 -16.71 38.97 -40.73
N THR A 108 -16.91 39.22 -42.01
CA THR A 108 -16.88 38.19 -43.06
C THR A 108 -15.45 37.69 -43.15
N ILE A 109 -15.21 36.46 -42.68
CA ILE A 109 -13.97 35.73 -42.98
C ILE A 109 -14.37 34.57 -43.90
N ASP A 110 -13.93 34.67 -45.14
CA ASP A 110 -14.13 33.72 -46.23
C ASP A 110 -13.45 32.37 -45.91
N PRO A 111 -14.13 31.22 -45.98
CA PRO A 111 -13.56 29.95 -45.55
C PRO A 111 -12.79 29.30 -46.71
N LYS A 112 -11.54 29.72 -46.94
CA LYS A 112 -10.61 28.95 -47.78
C LYS A 112 -9.16 29.15 -47.38
N ALA A 113 -8.74 28.46 -46.33
CA ALA A 113 -7.35 28.03 -46.20
C ALA A 113 -7.30 26.66 -45.54
N LYS A 114 -7.23 25.65 -46.41
CA LYS A 114 -6.91 24.26 -46.11
C LYS A 114 -5.59 24.19 -45.34
N TYR A 115 -5.54 23.47 -44.22
CA TYR A 115 -4.31 22.74 -43.86
C TYR A 115 -4.68 21.37 -43.26
N GLN A 116 -4.63 20.37 -44.12
CA GLN A 116 -4.32 18.97 -43.84
C GLN A 116 -3.07 18.68 -44.68
N LEU A 117 -2.09 17.86 -44.33
CA LEU A 117 -1.71 17.06 -43.16
C LEU A 117 -0.32 16.51 -43.57
N GLU A 118 0.46 16.09 -42.58
CA GLU A 118 1.48 15.01 -42.69
C GLU A 118 2.88 15.32 -43.26
N SER A 119 3.81 14.67 -42.55
CA SER A 119 5.24 14.52 -42.76
C SER A 119 5.63 13.90 -44.10
N ILE A 120 6.82 14.23 -44.61
CA ILE A 120 7.74 13.26 -45.21
C ILE A 120 9.18 13.79 -45.18
N ALA A 121 10.11 12.84 -44.98
CA ALA A 121 11.58 12.85 -44.99
C ALA A 121 12.26 13.85 -45.96
N SER A 122 13.50 14.31 -45.76
CA SER A 122 14.72 13.65 -45.28
C SER A 122 15.75 14.66 -44.81
#